data_AF-A0A453CM36-F1
#
_entry.id   AF-A0A453CM36-F1
#
_cell.length_a   1.000
_cell.length_b   1.000
_cell.length_c   1.000
_cell.angle_alpha   90.00
_cell.angle_beta   90.00
_cell.angle_gamma   90.00
#
_symmetry.space_group_name_H-M   'P 1'
#
loop_
_entity.id
_entity.type
_entity.pdbx_description
1 polymer ?
#
loop_
_entity_poly.entity_id
_entity_poly.type
_entity_poly.pdbx_seq_one_letter_code
_entity_poly.pdbx_strand_id
1 'polypeptide(L)'
;MHGFIWVLLDGGPSRAFLETDVNLMKDDLAMLKDLFIAEGQGLPSDVIEKEAKLAQQILDLYVLKADTIIDLLMKASEHMSHHLEPATARRRNVHDVHTLLRVLCHKKDNGASTFLKIQYHLPRSSDYDDVPVKDAPSKVPIFSDMLNRGASFNWSETGQQSFRIMKKKLQEASWQ
;
A
#
# COMPACT_ATOMS: atom_id res chain seq x y z
N MET A 1 14.86 10.70 -4.55
CA MET A 1 13.81 9.67 -4.73
C MET A 1 12.91 9.44 -3.52
N HIS A 2 13.40 9.55 -2.27
CA HIS A 2 12.59 9.35 -1.07
C HIS A 2 11.29 10.17 -0.99
N GLY A 3 11.30 11.45 -1.38
CA GLY A 3 10.10 12.29 -1.39
C GLY A 3 9.00 11.76 -2.33
N PHE A 4 9.39 11.27 -3.50
CA PHE A 4 8.46 10.65 -4.45
C PHE A 4 7.83 9.39 -3.86
N ILE A 5 8.64 8.50 -3.28
CA ILE A 5 8.15 7.28 -2.59
C ILE A 5 7.19 7.63 -1.43
N TRP A 6 7.49 8.70 -0.69
CA TRP A 6 6.61 9.17 0.40
C TRP A 6 5.24 9.58 -0.14
N VAL A 7 5.18 10.27 -1.28
CA VAL A 7 3.90 10.61 -1.93
C VAL A 7 3.13 9.33 -2.33
N LEU A 8 3.84 8.30 -2.82
CA LEU A 8 3.23 7.05 -3.26
C LEU A 8 2.68 6.18 -2.12
N LEU A 9 3.31 6.18 -0.94
CA LEU A 9 2.99 5.23 0.14
C LEU A 9 2.42 5.89 1.40
N ASP A 10 2.74 7.17 1.61
CA ASP A 10 2.49 7.92 2.83
C ASP A 10 1.83 9.28 2.54
N GLY A 11 1.28 9.48 1.34
CA GLY A 11 0.75 10.75 0.84
C GLY A 11 -0.57 11.23 1.46
N GLY A 12 -1.03 10.60 2.55
CA GLY A 12 -2.24 10.95 3.29
C GLY A 12 -3.54 10.34 2.75
N PRO A 13 -4.65 10.42 3.51
CA PRO A 13 -5.90 9.70 3.22
C PRO A 13 -6.62 10.17 1.95
N SER A 14 -6.40 11.40 1.51
CA SER A 14 -6.97 11.93 0.27
C SER A 14 -6.24 11.46 -0.99
N ARG A 15 -5.12 10.73 -0.84
CA ARG A 15 -4.33 10.23 -1.97
C ARG A 15 -4.91 8.90 -2.45
N ALA A 16 -5.37 8.89 -3.69
CA ALA A 16 -5.83 7.68 -4.36
C ALA A 16 -5.46 7.73 -5.85
N PHE A 17 -4.85 6.67 -6.37
CA PHE A 17 -4.35 6.56 -7.75
C PHE A 17 -5.16 5.53 -8.54
N LEU A 18 -5.63 5.91 -9.72
CA LEU A 18 -6.18 5.00 -10.71
C LEU A 18 -5.04 4.30 -11.47
N GLU A 19 -5.35 3.16 -12.10
CA GLU A 19 -4.39 2.49 -12.99
C GLU A 19 -3.97 3.38 -14.17
N THR A 20 -4.88 4.23 -14.67
CA THR A 20 -4.60 5.21 -15.72
C THR A 20 -3.63 6.30 -15.30
N ASP A 21 -3.53 6.61 -14.00
CA ASP A 21 -2.63 7.64 -13.48
C ASP A 21 -1.18 7.18 -13.48
N VAL A 22 -0.93 5.86 -13.52
CA VAL A 22 0.42 5.29 -13.37
C VAL A 22 1.36 5.72 -14.49
N ASN A 23 0.85 5.92 -15.71
CA ASN A 23 1.68 6.43 -16.81
C ASN A 23 2.16 7.86 -16.53
N LEU A 24 1.27 8.74 -16.05
CA LEU A 24 1.65 10.10 -15.67
C LEU A 24 2.67 10.09 -14.52
N MET A 25 2.50 9.19 -13.54
CA MET A 25 3.45 9.04 -12.43
C MET A 25 4.81 8.49 -12.89
N LYS A 26 4.85 7.63 -13.91
CA LYS A 26 6.10 7.17 -14.53
C LYS A 26 6.80 8.29 -15.28
N ASP A 27 6.03 9.15 -15.98
CA ASP A 27 6.57 10.33 -16.65
C ASP A 27 7.13 11.34 -15.63
N ASP A 28 6.44 11.56 -14.50
CA ASP A 28 6.94 12.40 -13.40
C ASP A 28 8.27 11.85 -12.83
N LEU A 29 8.38 10.52 -12.67
CA LEU A 29 9.63 9.89 -12.22
C LEU A 29 10.74 10.06 -13.28
N ALA A 30 10.43 9.93 -14.56
CA ALA A 30 11.38 10.16 -15.65
C ALA A 30 11.89 11.61 -15.66
N MET A 31 10.98 12.58 -15.56
CA MET A 31 11.32 14.01 -15.46
C MET A 31 12.19 14.29 -14.24
N LEU A 32 11.89 13.67 -13.09
CA LEU A 32 12.71 13.81 -11.89
C LEU A 32 14.11 13.21 -12.10
N LYS A 33 14.25 12.08 -12.79
CA LYS A 33 15.55 11.50 -13.14
C LYS A 33 16.34 12.42 -14.07
N ASP A 34 15.69 12.95 -15.11
CA ASP A 34 16.31 13.85 -16.09
C ASP A 34 16.83 15.13 -15.44
N LEU A 35 16.11 15.66 -14.44
CA LEU A 35 16.55 16.80 -13.64
C LEU A 35 17.89 16.54 -12.94
N PHE A 36 18.13 15.32 -12.44
CA PHE A 36 19.40 14.94 -11.81
C PHE A 36 20.49 14.57 -12.81
N ILE A 37 20.12 14.10 -14.01
CA ILE A 37 21.08 13.90 -15.12
C ILE A 37 21.60 15.24 -15.61
N ALA A 38 20.74 16.27 -15.64
CA ALA A 38 21.05 17.64 -16.03
C ALA A 38 21.86 17.72 -17.34
N GLU A 39 21.34 17.09 -18.41
CA GLU A 39 21.99 17.04 -19.74
C GLU A 39 23.44 16.52 -19.71
N GLY A 40 23.75 15.63 -18.76
CA GLY A 40 25.09 15.05 -18.58
C GLY A 40 26.03 15.88 -17.71
N GLN A 41 25.58 17.03 -17.18
CA GLN A 41 26.32 17.83 -16.20
C GLN A 41 26.01 17.43 -14.74
N GLY A 42 25.05 16.53 -14.54
CA GLY A 42 24.58 16.10 -13.23
C GLY A 42 25.20 14.79 -12.75
N LEU A 43 24.39 13.99 -12.05
CA LEU A 43 24.81 12.70 -11.50
C LEU A 43 24.89 11.63 -12.60
N PRO A 44 25.80 10.64 -12.46
CA PRO A 44 25.84 9.49 -13.35
C PRO A 44 24.50 8.73 -13.38
N SER A 45 24.09 8.29 -14.58
CA SER A 45 22.79 7.64 -14.78
C SER A 45 22.64 6.37 -13.93
N ASP A 46 23.69 5.57 -13.77
CA ASP A 46 23.68 4.36 -12.95
C ASP A 46 23.37 4.64 -11.46
N VAL A 47 23.86 5.75 -10.93
CA VAL A 47 23.55 6.21 -9.57
C VAL A 47 22.08 6.60 -9.47
N ILE A 48 21.56 7.35 -10.45
CA ILE A 48 20.16 7.79 -10.49
C ILE A 48 19.23 6.59 -10.63
N GLU A 49 19.51 5.64 -11.52
CA GLU A 49 18.72 4.42 -11.68
C GLU A 49 18.69 3.58 -10.41
N LYS A 50 19.83 3.46 -9.73
CA LYS A 50 19.92 2.76 -8.44
C LYS A 50 19.03 3.41 -7.38
N GLU A 51 19.03 4.73 -7.29
CA GLU A 51 18.19 5.49 -6.35
C GLU A 51 16.70 5.47 -6.74
N ALA A 52 16.39 5.42 -8.05
CA ALA A 52 15.01 5.38 -8.57
C ALA A 52 14.38 3.98 -8.51
N LYS A 53 15.20 2.93 -8.39
CA LYS A 53 14.77 1.53 -8.49
C LYS A 53 13.54 1.20 -7.64
N LEU A 54 13.53 1.60 -6.37
CA LEU A 54 12.41 1.29 -5.47
C LEU A 54 11.13 2.04 -5.90
N ALA A 55 11.25 3.30 -6.34
CA ALA A 55 10.10 4.06 -6.84
C ALA A 55 9.51 3.38 -8.08
N GLN A 56 10.36 2.97 -9.03
CA GLN A 56 9.92 2.23 -10.23
C GLN A 56 9.18 0.94 -9.86
N GLN A 57 9.75 0.16 -8.94
CA GLN A 57 9.14 -1.08 -8.47
C GLN A 57 7.78 -0.85 -7.78
N ILE A 58 7.62 0.25 -7.02
CA ILE A 58 6.33 0.62 -6.43
C ILE A 58 5.32 1.05 -7.50
N LEU A 59 5.74 1.81 -8.51
CA LEU A 59 4.88 2.17 -9.64
C LEU A 59 4.39 0.92 -10.39
N ASP A 60 5.24 -0.08 -10.55
CA ASP A 60 4.86 -1.34 -11.18
C ASP A 60 3.83 -2.13 -10.35
N LEU A 61 3.81 -2.00 -9.02
CA LEU A 61 2.73 -2.54 -8.19
C LEU A 61 1.39 -1.86 -8.48
N TYR A 62 1.37 -0.55 -8.75
CA TYR A 62 0.13 0.17 -9.06
C TYR A 62 -0.50 -0.26 -10.39
N VAL A 63 0.30 -0.81 -11.32
CA VAL A 63 -0.20 -1.44 -12.57
C VAL A 63 -0.92 -2.77 -12.29
N LEU A 64 -0.57 -3.48 -11.22
CA LEU A 64 -1.17 -4.77 -10.92
C LEU A 64 -2.64 -4.62 -10.49
N LYS A 65 -3.43 -5.66 -10.81
CA LYS A 65 -4.78 -5.81 -10.26
C LYS A 65 -4.72 -5.95 -8.73
N ALA A 66 -5.73 -5.42 -8.03
CA ALA A 66 -5.80 -5.47 -6.58
C ALA A 66 -5.67 -6.90 -6.03
N ASP A 67 -6.33 -7.87 -6.68
CA ASP A 67 -6.23 -9.30 -6.32
C ASP A 67 -4.80 -9.82 -6.26
N THR A 68 -3.96 -9.44 -7.23
CA THR A 68 -2.56 -9.87 -7.28
C THR A 68 -1.77 -9.28 -6.11
N ILE A 69 -2.01 -8.00 -5.78
CA ILE A 69 -1.35 -7.32 -4.66
C ILE A 69 -1.80 -7.91 -3.32
N ILE A 70 -3.08 -8.28 -3.20
CA ILE A 70 -3.62 -8.99 -2.03
C ILE A 70 -2.95 -10.37 -1.88
N ASP A 71 -2.84 -11.15 -2.96
CA ASP A 71 -2.17 -12.46 -2.90
C ASP A 71 -0.68 -12.32 -2.50
N LEU A 72 0.00 -11.27 -2.99
CA LEU A 72 1.37 -10.94 -2.56
C LEU A 72 1.42 -10.56 -1.07
N LEU A 73 0.47 -9.75 -0.59
CA LEU A 73 0.37 -9.34 0.81
C LEU A 73 0.18 -10.55 1.73
N MET A 74 -0.73 -11.46 1.36
CA MET A 74 -1.01 -12.68 2.13
C MET A 74 0.25 -13.54 2.23
N LYS A 75 0.92 -13.82 1.11
CA LYS A 75 2.19 -14.55 1.10
C LYS A 75 3.23 -13.86 1.98
N ALA A 76 3.42 -12.55 1.83
CA ALA A 76 4.40 -11.82 2.62
C ALA A 76 4.10 -11.87 4.13
N SER A 77 2.82 -11.88 4.52
CA SER A 77 2.41 -11.97 5.93
C SER A 77 2.68 -13.33 6.57
N GLU A 78 2.49 -14.42 5.84
CA GLU A 78 2.79 -15.80 6.30
C GLU A 78 4.29 -15.98 6.60
N HIS A 79 5.16 -15.30 5.86
CA HIS A 79 6.60 -15.37 6.10
C HIS A 79 7.05 -14.49 7.29
N MET A 80 6.26 -13.50 7.70
CA MET A 80 6.58 -12.65 8.86
C MET A 80 6.28 -13.35 10.20
N SER A 81 5.32 -14.27 10.28
CA SER A 81 5.06 -15.03 11.51
C SER A 81 6.21 -15.97 11.90
N HIS A 82 7.12 -16.26 10.96
CA HIS A 82 8.29 -17.09 11.18
C HIS A 82 9.60 -16.31 11.41
N HIS A 83 9.59 -14.97 11.31
CA HIS A 83 10.81 -14.18 11.29
C HIS A 83 10.75 -13.05 12.32
N LEU A 84 11.26 -13.35 13.52
CA LEU A 84 11.39 -12.41 14.63
C LEU A 84 12.71 -11.64 14.50
N GLU A 85 12.89 -10.82 13.45
CA GLU A 85 14.11 -10.00 13.32
C GLU A 85 13.95 -8.61 13.95
N PRO A 86 15.01 -8.06 14.59
CA PRO A 86 14.94 -6.80 15.32
C PRO A 86 14.75 -5.61 14.38
N ALA A 87 14.06 -4.58 14.88
CA ALA A 87 13.72 -3.34 14.20
C ALA A 87 14.93 -2.41 13.95
N THR A 88 15.95 -2.88 13.22
CA THR A 88 17.05 -2.01 12.76
C THR A 88 16.83 -1.64 11.29
N ALA A 89 16.47 -0.37 11.07
CA ALA A 89 16.44 0.30 9.77
C ALA A 89 15.90 -0.57 8.61
N ARG A 90 14.62 -0.95 8.68
CA ARG A 90 13.94 -1.71 7.61
C ARG A 90 14.06 -0.92 6.30
N ARG A 91 15.02 -1.29 5.45
CA ARG A 91 15.04 -0.86 4.06
C ARG A 91 13.69 -1.26 3.49
N ARG A 92 12.91 -0.26 3.05
CA ARG A 92 11.63 -0.48 2.38
C ARG A 92 11.87 -1.42 1.19
N ASN A 93 11.11 -2.52 1.14
CA ASN A 93 11.19 -3.51 0.09
C ASN A 93 9.83 -3.56 -0.61
N VAL A 94 9.83 -3.61 -1.95
CA VAL A 94 8.60 -3.69 -2.75
C VAL A 94 7.67 -4.84 -2.35
N HIS A 95 8.22 -5.94 -1.84
CA HIS A 95 7.44 -7.11 -1.39
C HIS A 95 7.21 -7.17 0.13
N ASP A 96 7.59 -6.12 0.88
CA ASP A 96 7.25 -6.09 2.30
C ASP A 96 5.77 -5.79 2.54
N VAL A 97 5.24 -6.34 3.64
CA VAL A 97 3.83 -6.21 4.02
C VAL A 97 3.40 -4.75 4.13
N HIS A 98 4.28 -3.87 4.62
CA HIS A 98 3.96 -2.46 4.77
C HIS A 98 3.74 -1.77 3.42
N THR A 99 4.64 -1.99 2.45
CA THR A 99 4.56 -1.42 1.11
C THR A 99 3.32 -1.92 0.38
N LEU A 100 3.08 -3.24 0.40
CA LEU A 100 1.90 -3.83 -0.24
C LEU A 100 0.59 -3.30 0.37
N LEU A 101 0.53 -3.19 1.70
CA LEU A 101 -0.63 -2.61 2.39
C LEU A 101 -0.83 -1.14 2.01
N ARG A 102 0.23 -0.34 1.98
CA ARG A 102 0.15 1.09 1.59
C ARG A 102 -0.27 1.28 0.14
N VAL A 103 0.23 0.45 -0.77
CA VAL A 103 -0.22 0.46 -2.17
C VAL A 103 -1.71 0.14 -2.26
N LEU A 104 -2.20 -0.87 -1.52
CA LEU A 104 -3.65 -1.16 -1.49
C LEU A 104 -4.46 0.01 -0.93
N CYS A 105 -3.98 0.71 0.11
CA CYS A 105 -4.66 1.87 0.67
C CYS A 105 -4.79 3.03 -0.32
N HIS A 106 -3.77 3.24 -1.14
CA HIS A 106 -3.73 4.34 -2.11
C HIS A 106 -4.16 3.95 -3.53
N LYS A 107 -4.45 2.67 -3.80
CA LYS A 107 -5.02 2.25 -5.08
C LYS A 107 -6.52 2.53 -5.09
N LYS A 108 -6.98 3.36 -6.04
CA LYS A 108 -8.40 3.66 -6.24
C LYS A 108 -9.10 2.49 -6.93
N ASP A 109 -9.36 1.45 -6.15
CA ASP A 109 -9.93 0.18 -6.61
C ASP A 109 -10.95 -0.36 -5.59
N ASN A 110 -12.09 -0.83 -6.08
CA ASN A 110 -13.19 -1.33 -5.24
C ASN A 110 -12.83 -2.64 -4.53
N GLY A 111 -12.08 -3.53 -5.18
CA GLY A 111 -11.60 -4.79 -4.61
C GLY A 111 -10.60 -4.55 -3.49
N ALA A 112 -9.62 -3.65 -3.69
CA ALA A 112 -8.69 -3.22 -2.66
C ALA A 112 -9.43 -2.62 -1.45
N SER A 113 -10.38 -1.69 -1.70
CA SER A 113 -11.18 -1.06 -0.64
C SER A 113 -12.02 -2.07 0.14
N THR A 114 -12.64 -3.03 -0.55
CA THR A 114 -13.47 -4.07 0.06
C THR A 114 -12.62 -5.00 0.92
N PHE A 115 -11.48 -5.44 0.39
CA PHE A 115 -10.51 -6.24 1.14
C PHE A 115 -10.06 -5.54 2.43
N LEU A 116 -9.65 -4.27 2.34
CA LEU A 116 -9.16 -3.51 3.50
C LEU A 116 -10.25 -3.34 4.57
N LYS A 117 -11.49 -3.02 4.16
CA LYS A 117 -12.62 -2.88 5.08
C LYS A 117 -12.90 -4.17 5.86
N ILE A 118 -12.92 -5.31 5.16
CA ILE A 118 -13.18 -6.61 5.78
C ILE A 118 -12.01 -7.00 6.68
N GLN A 119 -10.78 -6.92 6.16
CA GLN A 119 -9.62 -7.43 6.86
C GLN A 119 -9.30 -6.65 8.12
N TYR A 120 -9.42 -5.32 8.06
CA TYR A 120 -9.09 -4.44 9.17
C TYR A 120 -10.32 -3.97 9.95
N HIS A 121 -11.50 -4.53 9.66
CA HIS A 121 -12.76 -4.20 10.33
C HIS A 121 -13.00 -2.69 10.38
N LEU A 122 -12.73 -2.01 9.26
CA LEU A 122 -12.83 -0.56 9.19
C LEU A 122 -14.31 -0.14 9.25
N PRO A 123 -14.64 0.92 10.01
CA PRO A 123 -16.01 1.42 10.09
C PRO A 123 -16.47 1.97 8.72
N ARG A 124 -17.79 2.12 8.56
CA ARG A 124 -18.31 2.68 7.31
C ARG A 124 -17.92 4.14 7.23
N SER A 125 -17.76 4.65 6.01
CA SER A 125 -17.45 6.07 5.80
C SER A 125 -18.49 7.01 6.42
N SER A 126 -19.75 6.58 6.54
CA SER A 126 -20.83 7.31 7.22
C SER A 126 -20.67 7.41 8.74
N ASP A 127 -19.89 6.52 9.34
CA ASP A 127 -19.72 6.46 10.80
C ASP A 127 -18.62 7.42 11.27
N TYR A 128 -17.99 8.17 10.34
CA TYR A 128 -16.95 9.15 10.63
C TYR A 128 -17.49 10.56 10.90
N ASP A 129 -18.78 10.84 10.69
CA ASP A 129 -19.37 12.16 10.96
C ASP A 129 -19.82 12.33 12.43
N ASP A 130 -19.48 13.50 12.98
CA ASP A 130 -19.86 14.08 14.28
C ASP A 130 -19.37 13.42 15.58
N VAL A 131 -18.06 13.51 15.85
CA VAL A 131 -17.61 13.73 17.24
C VAL A 131 -17.36 15.23 17.42
N PRO A 132 -18.24 15.97 18.12
CA PRO A 132 -17.91 17.32 18.58
C PRO A 132 -16.64 17.21 19.42
N VAL A 133 -15.60 17.97 19.06
CA VAL A 133 -14.38 18.09 19.85
C VAL A 133 -14.75 18.75 21.18
N LYS A 134 -15.17 17.93 22.14
CA LYS A 134 -15.42 18.32 23.52
C LYS A 134 -14.54 17.44 24.39
N ASP A 135 -13.34 17.95 24.67
CA ASP A 135 -12.44 17.59 25.76
C ASP A 135 -12.41 16.10 26.15
N ALA A 136 -12.19 15.22 25.18
CA ALA A 136 -11.74 13.86 25.46
C ALA A 136 -10.21 13.83 25.40
N PRO A 137 -9.51 13.21 26.37
CA PRO A 137 -8.07 13.05 26.27
C PRO A 137 -7.78 12.32 24.96
N SER A 138 -7.07 13.01 24.07
CA SER A 138 -6.67 12.58 22.74
C SER A 138 -5.95 11.23 22.80
N LYS A 139 -6.74 10.15 22.78
CA LYS A 139 -6.29 8.83 22.37
C LYS A 139 -6.79 8.62 20.96
N VAL A 140 -6.23 9.41 20.03
CA VAL A 140 -6.16 8.98 18.64
C VAL A 140 -5.63 7.55 18.68
N PRO A 141 -6.29 6.54 18.08
CA PRO A 141 -5.72 5.22 17.95
C PRO A 141 -4.43 5.42 17.16
N ILE A 142 -3.30 5.42 17.85
CA ILE A 142 -2.01 5.64 17.20
C ILE A 142 -1.85 4.46 16.26
N PHE A 143 -1.53 4.72 14.99
CA PHE A 143 -1.30 3.68 14.00
C PHE A 143 -0.28 2.63 14.50
N SER A 144 0.58 3.02 15.44
CA SER A 144 1.47 2.12 16.19
C SER A 144 0.73 1.03 16.97
N ASP A 145 -0.45 1.27 17.56
CA ASP A 145 -1.19 0.26 18.34
C ASP A 145 -1.85 -0.78 17.43
N MET A 146 -2.23 -0.38 16.21
CA MET A 146 -2.67 -1.33 15.17
C MET A 146 -1.51 -2.14 14.61
N LEU A 147 -0.33 -1.52 14.44
CA LEU A 147 0.89 -2.21 14.01
C LEU A 147 1.52 -3.08 15.14
N ASN A 148 1.39 -2.67 16.40
CA ASN A 148 1.89 -3.39 17.59
C ASN A 148 1.01 -4.58 17.97
N ARG A 149 -0.26 -4.60 17.55
CA ARG A 149 -1.07 -5.84 17.49
C ARG A 149 -0.60 -6.81 16.41
N GLY A 150 0.42 -6.45 15.63
CA GLY A 150 1.00 -7.25 14.54
C GLY A 150 1.96 -8.37 14.94
N ALA A 151 2.02 -8.76 16.21
CA ALA A 151 2.62 -10.03 16.59
C ALA A 151 1.50 -11.09 16.68
N SER A 152 1.38 -11.90 15.64
CA SER A 152 0.38 -12.97 15.40
C SER A 152 -0.91 -12.55 14.65
N PHE A 153 -0.76 -12.13 13.40
CA PHE A 153 -1.86 -12.22 12.43
C PHE A 153 -2.05 -13.68 12.01
N ASN A 154 -2.71 -14.48 12.86
CA ASN A 154 -3.17 -15.80 12.43
C ASN A 154 -4.50 -15.61 11.69
N TRP A 155 -4.41 -15.52 10.37
CA TRP A 155 -5.57 -15.46 9.50
C TRP A 155 -6.33 -16.79 9.59
N SER A 156 -7.54 -16.79 10.17
CA SER A 156 -8.32 -18.01 10.32
C SER A 156 -8.77 -18.56 8.96
N GLU A 157 -8.85 -19.88 8.82
CA GLU A 157 -9.32 -20.54 7.59
C GLU A 157 -10.69 -19.98 7.12
N THR A 158 -11.53 -19.58 8.06
CA THR A 158 -12.83 -18.94 7.83
C THR A 158 -12.71 -17.62 7.06
N GLY A 159 -11.70 -16.79 7.34
CA GLY A 159 -11.44 -15.56 6.59
C GLY A 159 -11.03 -15.84 5.14
N GLN A 160 -10.26 -16.91 4.91
CA GLN A 160 -9.78 -17.26 3.56
C GLN A 160 -10.94 -17.76 2.71
N GLN A 161 -11.79 -18.61 3.31
CA GLN A 161 -12.99 -19.11 2.64
C GLN A 161 -13.96 -17.99 2.31
N SER A 162 -14.18 -17.04 3.22
CA SER A 162 -15.07 -15.89 3.01
C SER A 162 -14.60 -15.00 1.86
N PHE A 163 -13.30 -14.71 1.79
CA PHE A 163 -12.72 -13.94 0.68
C PHE A 163 -12.81 -14.70 -0.64
N ARG A 164 -12.52 -16.01 -0.67
CA ARG A 164 -12.66 -16.84 -1.88
C ARG A 164 -14.09 -16.88 -2.40
N ILE A 165 -15.08 -17.01 -1.51
CA ILE A 165 -16.50 -17.00 -1.86
C ILE A 165 -16.90 -15.63 -2.41
N MET A 166 -16.46 -14.54 -1.78
CA MET A 166 -16.73 -13.18 -2.25
C MET A 166 -16.08 -12.89 -3.61
N LYS A 167 -14.83 -13.30 -3.81
CA LYS A 167 -14.11 -13.17 -5.09
C LYS A 167 -14.87 -13.90 -6.20
N LYS A 168 -15.38 -15.10 -5.91
CA LYS A 168 -16.23 -15.85 -6.84
C LYS A 168 -17.52 -15.11 -7.17
N LYS A 169 -18.19 -14.52 -6.17
CA LYS A 169 -19.41 -13.71 -6.36
C LYS A 169 -19.18 -12.44 -7.17
N LEU A 170 -18.07 -11.75 -6.96
CA LEU A 170 -17.71 -10.55 -7.73
C LEU A 170 -17.35 -10.88 -9.18
N GLN A 171 -16.66 -12.00 -9.41
CA GLN A 171 -16.41 -12.49 -10.77
C GLN A 171 -17.73 -12.85 -11.47
N GLU A 172 -18.63 -13.59 -10.82
CA GLU A 172 -19.94 -13.96 -11.37
C GLU A 172 -20.79 -12.73 -11.75
N ALA A 173 -20.74 -11.65 -10.97
CA ALA A 173 -21.48 -10.40 -11.25
C ALA A 173 -20.87 -9.56 -12.38
N SER A 174 -19.62 -9.80 -12.78
CA SER A 174 -18.96 -9.09 -13.89
C SER A 174 -19.23 -9.71 -15.28
N TRP A 175 -19.91 -10.86 -15.33
CA TRP A 175 -20.27 -11.60 -16.56
C TRP A 175 -21.77 -11.50 -16.92
N GLN A 176 -22.52 -10.60 -16.28
CA GLN A 176 -23.90 -10.25 -16.64
C GLN A 176 -23.96 -8.81 -17.17
#